data_AF-A0A081P013-F1
#
_entry.id   AF-A0A081P013-F1
#
_cell.length_a   1.000
_cell.length_b   1.000
_cell.length_c   1.000
_cell.angle_alpha   90.00
_cell.angle_beta   90.00
_cell.angle_gamma   90.00
#
_symmetry.space_group_name_H-M   'P 1'
#
loop_
_entity.id
_entity.type
_entity.pdbx_description
1 polymer ?
#
loop_
_entity_poly.entity_id
_entity_poly.type
_entity_poly.pdbx_seq_one_letter_code
_entity_poly.pdbx_strand_id
1 'polypeptide(L)'
;MKGWKKWMSPALAALMLVSAAAPAAAAETSVGNTGGKKGTTKVTLFHTNDTHSRVDESKEGIGFAKMAAMIKEYAKTNPNSLILDAGDTFHGQTVANLVRGESIVNIMNAVGYSAMAAGNHDFNYGYERLIELAGKAKFPVLSANTKKADGTRILQPYVIKEVDGIKLGIFGLTTPETAYKTHPNNVAGLTFTDPAVEAKAIVGELKGKKVDAIIAVTHLGVDKSSIDTSIKVAEQVPDIDVIIDGHSHTKLDTGMKVGNVLIAQTGEYLKQFGRVDLTFENGKLKDKVSGLITKKAADDDKTPGDAAVLDIINSVKKDQEKVLQQKVGATSVKLVGDREVVRKGESNLGNLIADAMIDETGADVAITNGGGIRDSIAAGTITKGQVITVLPFGNYIQTKKVKGSDIVAALEHGVSAYPEPLGGFPQVGGVTFELDPAQPKGKRVSGVKVKGQPIDLNKTYLLATNDFMAAGGDDYKMFKDYPLAGDYSSLEESLIKYFQKRGEVNPQVEGRIAVKNASGAATTPAAPAPTVPAPPAPPAEQTSKPAPTPAPAPAVPAPTTPAPAPEAAKPAPAAPAATDGGVYIVKSGDTLSKIGRKHNTTWQKLQELNQLSNPHLIFPGQKIKLPVAG
;
A
#
# COMPACT_ATOMS: atom_id res chain seq x y z
N MET A 1 60.40 -74.36 4.88
CA MET A 1 59.03 -74.62 4.35
C MET A 1 58.98 -74.00 2.96
N LYS A 2 59.18 -74.77 1.89
CA LYS A 2 58.10 -75.33 1.02
C LYS A 2 57.07 -74.23 0.70
N GLY A 3 57.10 -73.59 -0.48
CA GLY A 3 56.85 -74.14 -1.82
C GLY A 3 55.46 -73.64 -2.26
N TRP A 4 55.29 -72.90 -3.35
CA TRP A 4 54.94 -73.38 -4.71
C TRP A 4 54.87 -72.13 -5.62
N LYS A 5 55.67 -71.90 -6.68
CA LYS A 5 55.71 -72.46 -8.06
C LYS A 5 54.40 -72.39 -8.87
N LYS A 6 54.41 -71.61 -9.98
CA LYS A 6 54.21 -71.98 -11.43
C LYS A 6 53.61 -70.77 -12.20
N TRP A 7 54.31 -70.15 -13.15
CA TRP A 7 54.56 -70.50 -14.57
C TRP A 7 53.30 -70.47 -15.46
N MET A 8 53.24 -69.52 -16.43
CA MET A 8 53.08 -69.73 -17.90
C MET A 8 52.51 -68.48 -18.63
N SER A 9 53.25 -67.98 -19.63
CA SER A 9 52.75 -67.25 -20.83
C SER A 9 52.05 -68.23 -21.80
N PRO A 10 51.44 -67.88 -22.98
CA PRO A 10 51.45 -66.60 -23.74
C PRO A 10 50.12 -66.20 -24.46
N ALA A 11 50.17 -65.06 -25.17
CA ALA A 11 49.34 -64.68 -26.36
C ALA A 11 47.83 -64.40 -26.10
N LEU A 12 47.10 -63.51 -26.78
CA LEU A 12 47.17 -63.04 -28.17
C LEU A 12 46.34 -61.73 -28.29
N ALA A 13 46.87 -60.78 -29.07
CA ALA A 13 46.18 -59.83 -29.98
C ALA A 13 45.04 -58.88 -29.52
N ALA A 14 45.27 -57.60 -29.88
CA ALA A 14 44.32 -56.62 -30.42
C ALA A 14 43.25 -56.07 -29.46
N LEU A 15 42.95 -54.76 -29.35
CA LEU A 15 43.17 -53.62 -30.22
C LEU A 15 43.10 -52.30 -29.40
N MET A 16 43.58 -51.21 -30.00
CA MET A 16 43.76 -49.84 -29.49
C MET A 16 42.56 -49.20 -28.75
N LEU A 17 42.86 -48.35 -27.76
CA LEU A 17 42.52 -46.92 -27.80
C LEU A 17 43.29 -46.13 -26.73
N VAL A 18 43.93 -45.06 -27.20
CA VAL A 18 44.79 -44.13 -26.47
C VAL A 18 43.96 -43.24 -25.56
N SER A 19 44.30 -43.15 -24.27
CA SER A 19 44.07 -41.95 -23.48
C SER A 19 45.27 -41.73 -22.54
N ALA A 20 45.96 -40.62 -22.75
CA ALA A 20 47.10 -40.19 -21.95
C ALA A 20 46.58 -39.49 -20.68
N ALA A 21 46.90 -40.06 -19.52
CA ALA A 21 46.75 -39.39 -18.23
C ALA A 21 48.06 -38.66 -17.90
N ALA A 22 47.96 -37.34 -17.72
CA ALA A 22 49.06 -36.47 -17.30
C ALA A 22 49.31 -36.59 -15.77
N PRO A 23 50.57 -36.41 -15.30
CA PRO A 23 50.92 -36.55 -13.89
C PRO A 23 50.59 -35.29 -13.08
N ALA A 24 50.30 -35.53 -11.80
CA ALA A 24 50.08 -34.54 -10.76
C ALA A 24 51.33 -33.69 -10.49
N ALA A 25 51.13 -32.38 -10.33
CA ALA A 25 52.07 -31.47 -9.68
C ALA A 25 51.29 -30.62 -8.65
N ALA A 26 51.87 -30.52 -7.46
CA ALA A 26 51.30 -29.94 -6.26
C ALA A 26 50.90 -28.48 -6.43
N ALA A 27 49.70 -28.14 -5.95
CA ALA A 27 49.27 -26.76 -5.78
C ALA A 27 49.83 -26.23 -4.44
N GLU A 28 50.80 -25.34 -4.53
CA GLU A 28 51.18 -24.46 -3.42
C GLU A 28 49.96 -23.62 -3.00
N THR A 29 49.63 -23.69 -1.72
CA THR A 29 48.70 -22.79 -1.06
C THR A 29 49.26 -21.37 -1.09
N SER A 30 48.78 -20.56 -2.02
CA SER A 30 49.05 -19.13 -2.02
C SER A 30 48.34 -18.45 -0.85
N VAL A 31 49.17 -17.83 -0.03
CA VAL A 31 48.82 -16.91 1.06
C VAL A 31 47.97 -15.78 0.51
N GLY A 32 46.91 -15.43 1.24
CA GLY A 32 45.89 -14.45 0.88
C GLY A 32 46.47 -13.15 0.31
N ASN A 33 46.13 -12.89 -0.95
CA ASN A 33 46.33 -11.61 -1.60
C ASN A 33 45.37 -10.58 -0.97
N THR A 34 45.90 -9.68 -0.12
CA THR A 34 45.25 -8.40 0.23
C THR A 34 45.30 -7.44 -0.96
N GLY A 35 44.77 -7.88 -2.11
CA GLY A 35 44.69 -7.07 -3.32
C GLY A 35 43.65 -5.99 -3.13
N GLY A 36 44.07 -4.73 -3.02
CA GLY A 36 43.16 -3.59 -3.12
C GLY A 36 42.30 -3.70 -4.38
N LYS A 37 41.01 -3.39 -4.25
CA LYS A 37 40.04 -3.38 -5.35
C LYS A 37 40.64 -2.57 -6.50
N LYS A 38 41.06 -3.21 -7.60
CA LYS A 38 41.59 -2.55 -8.80
C LYS A 38 40.53 -2.61 -9.88
N GLY A 39 40.08 -1.44 -10.37
CA GLY A 39 39.09 -1.34 -11.44
C GLY A 39 37.97 -0.34 -11.17
N THR A 40 37.12 -0.15 -12.18
CA THR A 40 35.91 0.66 -12.12
C THR A 40 34.72 -0.25 -11.85
N THR A 41 33.99 0.01 -10.77
CA THR A 41 32.76 -0.71 -10.40
C THR A 41 31.58 0.26 -10.46
N LYS A 42 30.52 -0.13 -11.16
CA LYS A 42 29.26 0.62 -11.21
C LYS A 42 28.23 -0.06 -10.30
N VAL A 43 27.67 0.69 -9.35
CA VAL A 43 26.56 0.23 -8.52
C VAL A 43 25.34 1.10 -8.81
N THR A 44 24.19 0.48 -9.06
CA THR A 44 22.95 1.21 -9.35
C THR A 44 21.97 1.07 -8.18
N LEU A 45 21.43 2.20 -7.72
CA LEU A 45 20.35 2.25 -6.74
C LEU A 45 19.05 2.62 -7.48
N PHE A 46 18.18 1.63 -7.68
CA PHE A 46 16.80 1.92 -8.03
C PHE A 46 16.04 2.34 -6.78
N HIS A 47 15.12 3.28 -6.91
CA HIS A 47 14.35 3.71 -5.76
C HIS A 47 12.93 4.16 -6.07
N THR A 48 12.10 4.05 -5.04
CA THR A 48 10.72 4.54 -4.97
C THR A 48 10.51 5.29 -3.67
N ASN A 49 9.46 6.09 -3.62
CA ASN A 49 8.95 6.72 -2.41
C ASN A 49 7.45 6.97 -2.61
N ASP A 50 6.68 7.02 -1.53
CA ASP A 50 5.29 7.47 -1.55
C ASP A 50 4.45 6.69 -2.58
N THR A 51 4.68 5.38 -2.67
CA THR A 51 3.91 4.55 -3.59
C THR A 51 2.45 4.44 -3.13
N HIS A 52 2.18 4.69 -1.85
CA HIS A 52 0.85 4.69 -1.23
C HIS A 52 0.01 3.49 -1.67
N SER A 53 0.65 2.31 -1.74
CA SER A 53 0.00 1.05 -2.15
C SER A 53 -0.58 1.02 -3.56
N ARG A 54 -0.16 1.91 -4.48
CA ARG A 54 -0.54 1.83 -5.91
C ARG A 54 0.28 0.72 -6.59
N VAL A 55 -0.28 -0.49 -6.61
CA VAL A 55 0.43 -1.70 -7.05
C VAL A 55 0.34 -1.98 -8.55
N ASP A 56 -0.79 -1.62 -9.16
CA ASP A 56 -1.11 -1.91 -10.55
C ASP A 56 -0.59 -0.84 -11.50
N GLU A 57 -0.37 -1.26 -12.76
CA GLU A 57 -0.22 -0.31 -13.85
C GLU A 57 -1.53 0.44 -14.08
N SER A 58 -1.44 1.74 -14.36
CA SER A 58 -2.60 2.59 -14.65
C SER A 58 -2.25 3.60 -15.73
N LYS A 59 -3.18 4.53 -16.01
CA LYS A 59 -2.91 5.63 -16.94
C LYS A 59 -1.70 6.47 -16.52
N GLU A 60 -1.48 6.63 -15.23
CA GLU A 60 -0.42 7.50 -14.69
C GLU A 60 0.72 6.71 -13.99
N GLY A 61 0.40 5.60 -13.33
CA GLY A 61 1.36 4.80 -12.56
C GLY A 61 1.93 3.62 -13.35
N ILE A 62 3.21 3.32 -13.14
CA ILE A 62 3.95 2.23 -13.81
C ILE A 62 3.53 0.85 -13.26
N GLY A 63 3.23 0.76 -11.96
CA GLY A 63 2.94 -0.51 -11.29
C GLY A 63 4.19 -1.34 -10.98
N PHE A 64 4.13 -2.13 -9.90
CA PHE A 64 5.30 -2.84 -9.38
C PHE A 64 5.79 -3.95 -10.33
N ALA A 65 4.87 -4.62 -11.04
CA ALA A 65 5.24 -5.69 -11.97
C ALA A 65 6.06 -5.17 -13.17
N LYS A 66 5.64 -4.05 -13.77
CA LYS A 66 6.35 -3.42 -14.88
C LYS A 66 7.70 -2.87 -14.43
N MET A 67 7.75 -2.19 -13.28
CA MET A 67 8.99 -1.73 -12.67
C MET A 67 9.96 -2.90 -12.43
N ALA A 68 9.50 -3.98 -11.81
CA ALA A 68 10.32 -5.16 -11.53
C ALA A 68 10.89 -5.78 -12.81
N ALA A 69 10.11 -5.87 -13.88
CA ALA A 69 10.57 -6.37 -15.16
C ALA A 69 11.66 -5.49 -15.78
N MET A 70 11.46 -4.16 -15.78
CA MET A 70 12.45 -3.22 -16.31
C MET A 70 13.77 -3.26 -15.51
N ILE A 71 13.69 -3.38 -14.19
CA ILE A 71 14.88 -3.52 -13.34
C ILE A 71 15.58 -4.85 -13.59
N LYS A 72 14.84 -5.96 -13.74
CA LYS A 72 15.40 -7.27 -14.08
C LYS A 72 16.07 -7.28 -15.45
N GLU A 73 15.50 -6.57 -16.43
CA GLU A 73 16.11 -6.41 -17.75
C GLU A 73 17.43 -5.65 -17.65
N TYR A 74 17.44 -4.51 -16.93
CA TYR A 74 18.66 -3.74 -16.69
C TYR A 74 19.73 -4.57 -15.96
N ALA A 75 19.33 -5.37 -14.97
CA ALA A 75 20.24 -6.19 -14.17
C ALA A 75 21.01 -7.23 -14.99
N LYS A 76 20.56 -7.60 -16.20
CA LYS A 76 21.33 -8.45 -17.13
C LYS A 76 22.62 -7.79 -17.60
N THR A 77 22.65 -6.46 -17.66
CA THR A 77 23.82 -5.68 -18.07
C THR A 77 24.59 -5.10 -16.89
N ASN A 78 23.92 -4.85 -15.77
CA ASN A 78 24.54 -4.43 -14.52
C ASN A 78 23.91 -5.17 -13.31
N PRO A 79 24.43 -6.33 -12.91
CA PRO A 79 23.89 -7.11 -11.79
C PRO A 79 24.09 -6.42 -10.43
N ASN A 80 24.92 -5.39 -10.37
CA ASN A 80 25.27 -4.65 -9.16
C ASN A 80 24.20 -3.60 -8.82
N SER A 81 22.96 -4.05 -8.65
CA SER A 81 21.80 -3.18 -8.45
C SER A 81 21.08 -3.47 -7.13
N LEU A 82 20.66 -2.42 -6.42
CA LEU A 82 19.79 -2.48 -5.24
C LEU A 82 18.48 -1.74 -5.51
N ILE A 83 17.40 -2.14 -4.84
CA ILE A 83 16.10 -1.45 -4.90
C ILE A 83 15.77 -0.92 -3.50
N LEU A 84 15.59 0.39 -3.36
CA LEU A 84 15.35 1.05 -2.08
C LEU A 84 13.98 1.73 -2.07
N ASP A 85 13.28 1.71 -0.95
CA ASP A 85 12.02 2.46 -0.80
C ASP A 85 12.14 3.49 0.32
N ALA A 86 11.76 4.73 0.05
CA ALA A 86 11.84 5.82 1.01
C ALA A 86 10.57 5.99 1.87
N GLY A 87 9.70 4.99 1.96
CA GLY A 87 8.56 4.98 2.90
C GLY A 87 7.24 5.43 2.28
N ASP A 88 6.19 5.35 3.10
CA ASP A 88 4.79 5.57 2.71
C ASP A 88 4.32 4.61 1.62
N THR A 89 4.54 3.33 1.91
CA THR A 89 4.25 2.25 0.96
C THR A 89 3.23 1.26 1.52
N PHE A 90 3.17 1.05 2.84
CA PHE A 90 2.29 0.04 3.46
C PHE A 90 0.84 0.49 3.68
N HIS A 91 0.49 1.75 3.40
CA HIS A 91 -0.88 2.28 3.48
C HIS A 91 -1.25 2.99 2.16
N GLY A 92 -2.54 3.25 1.95
CA GLY A 92 -3.01 4.25 0.97
C GLY A 92 -3.97 3.73 -0.10
N GLN A 93 -4.08 2.41 -0.30
CA GLN A 93 -5.07 1.80 -1.20
C GLN A 93 -5.71 0.59 -0.55
N THR A 94 -6.90 0.24 -1.02
CA THR A 94 -7.69 -0.92 -0.54
C THR A 94 -6.85 -2.20 -0.46
N VAL A 95 -5.99 -2.44 -1.46
CA VAL A 95 -5.14 -3.63 -1.51
C VAL A 95 -4.26 -3.75 -0.26
N ALA A 96 -3.86 -2.65 0.37
CA ALA A 96 -3.14 -2.64 1.63
C ALA A 96 -4.06 -2.55 2.84
N ASN A 97 -5.02 -1.62 2.82
CA ASN A 97 -5.89 -1.28 3.96
C ASN A 97 -6.67 -2.50 4.47
N LEU A 98 -7.16 -3.36 3.55
CA LEU A 98 -7.92 -4.55 3.89
C LEU A 98 -7.18 -5.53 4.81
N VAL A 99 -5.85 -5.62 4.65
CA VAL A 99 -4.98 -6.56 5.35
C VAL A 99 -3.87 -5.83 6.12
N ARG A 100 -4.07 -4.54 6.40
CA ARG A 100 -3.18 -3.69 7.19
C ARG A 100 -1.72 -3.81 6.74
N GLY A 101 -1.48 -3.60 5.44
CA GLY A 101 -0.16 -3.52 4.80
C GLY A 101 0.51 -4.84 4.39
N GLU A 102 -0.02 -6.00 4.79
CA GLU A 102 0.65 -7.30 4.59
C GLU A 102 0.80 -7.71 3.12
N SER A 103 -0.20 -7.38 2.29
CA SER A 103 -0.15 -7.57 0.85
C SER A 103 1.02 -6.83 0.21
N ILE A 104 1.30 -5.60 0.65
CA ILE A 104 2.38 -4.79 0.11
C ILE A 104 3.73 -5.39 0.47
N VAL A 105 3.91 -5.87 1.71
CA VAL A 105 5.11 -6.62 2.10
C VAL A 105 5.32 -7.83 1.17
N ASN A 106 4.28 -8.59 0.86
CA ASN A 106 4.37 -9.74 -0.04
C ASN A 106 4.77 -9.34 -1.47
N ILE A 107 4.21 -8.24 -1.99
CA ILE A 107 4.55 -7.71 -3.32
C ILE A 107 5.99 -7.20 -3.35
N MET A 108 6.42 -6.41 -2.37
CA MET A 108 7.79 -5.91 -2.27
C MET A 108 8.81 -7.05 -2.10
N ASN A 109 8.45 -8.11 -1.37
CA ASN A 109 9.25 -9.32 -1.24
C ASN A 109 9.45 -10.03 -2.59
N ALA A 110 8.43 -10.03 -3.46
CA ALA A 110 8.50 -10.62 -4.80
C ALA A 110 9.31 -9.75 -5.78
N VAL A 111 9.22 -8.43 -5.63
CA VAL A 111 9.99 -7.45 -6.43
C VAL A 111 11.48 -7.51 -6.10
N GLY A 112 11.83 -7.76 -4.82
CA GLY A 112 13.22 -7.87 -4.38
C GLY A 112 13.81 -6.57 -3.83
N TYR A 113 13.01 -5.82 -3.06
CA TYR A 113 13.52 -4.66 -2.33
C TYR A 113 14.69 -5.04 -1.41
N SER A 114 15.64 -4.12 -1.27
CA SER A 114 16.90 -4.30 -0.55
C SER A 114 16.91 -3.63 0.82
N ALA A 115 16.17 -2.53 0.98
CA ALA A 115 15.87 -1.85 2.23
C ALA A 115 14.70 -0.87 2.01
N MET A 116 14.04 -0.48 3.11
CA MET A 116 12.98 0.52 3.11
C MET A 116 13.15 1.43 4.34
N ALA A 117 12.92 2.73 4.22
CA ALA A 117 12.70 3.60 5.39
C ALA A 117 11.23 3.58 5.79
N ALA A 118 10.93 3.68 7.08
CA ALA A 118 9.55 3.88 7.52
C ALA A 118 9.12 5.35 7.32
N GLY A 119 8.07 5.58 6.54
CA GLY A 119 7.38 6.85 6.41
C GLY A 119 6.25 7.02 7.43
N ASN A 120 5.63 8.21 7.51
CA ASN A 120 4.59 8.47 8.51
C ASN A 120 3.34 7.61 8.30
N HIS A 121 2.94 7.36 7.05
CA HIS A 121 1.77 6.53 6.76
C HIS A 121 2.00 5.04 7.01
N ASP A 122 3.26 4.59 7.10
CA ASP A 122 3.57 3.21 7.49
C ASP A 122 3.21 2.94 8.98
N PHE A 123 3.00 3.99 9.78
CA PHE A 123 2.50 3.90 11.15
C PHE A 123 0.97 3.90 11.27
N ASN A 124 0.21 4.05 10.17
CA ASN A 124 -1.25 4.23 10.24
C ASN A 124 -2.01 3.07 10.90
N TYR A 125 -1.41 1.88 10.96
CA TYR A 125 -1.98 0.72 11.65
C TYR A 125 -1.44 0.48 13.07
N GLY A 126 -0.63 1.40 13.60
CA GLY A 126 0.09 1.30 14.86
C GLY A 126 1.54 0.82 14.68
N TYR A 127 2.46 1.34 15.50
CA TYR A 127 3.88 1.00 15.40
C TYR A 127 4.17 -0.49 15.69
N GLU A 128 3.35 -1.17 16.50
CA GLU A 128 3.47 -2.62 16.70
C GLU A 128 3.17 -3.40 15.42
N ARG A 129 2.18 -2.94 14.64
CA ARG A 129 1.90 -3.53 13.32
C ARG A 129 3.04 -3.26 12.36
N LEU A 130 3.64 -2.07 12.39
CA LEU A 130 4.83 -1.77 11.58
C LEU A 130 5.99 -2.73 11.91
N ILE A 131 6.25 -3.00 13.19
CA ILE A 131 7.27 -3.99 13.62
C ILE A 131 6.92 -5.39 13.09
N GLU A 132 5.65 -5.80 13.15
CA GLU A 132 5.22 -7.09 12.59
C GLU A 132 5.46 -7.17 11.08
N LEU A 133 5.08 -6.13 10.33
CA LEU A 133 5.30 -6.04 8.89
C LEU A 133 6.81 -6.09 8.55
N ALA A 134 7.63 -5.36 9.30
CA ALA A 134 9.09 -5.40 9.17
C ALA A 134 9.66 -6.81 9.40
N GLY A 135 9.05 -7.60 10.32
CA GLY A 135 9.42 -9.00 10.54
C GLY A 135 8.98 -9.96 9.42
N LYS A 136 8.00 -9.58 8.59
CA LYS A 136 7.55 -10.34 7.41
C LYS A 136 8.30 -9.94 6.14
N ALA A 137 8.92 -8.77 6.11
CA ALA A 137 9.74 -8.31 4.99
C ALA A 137 11.02 -9.15 4.88
N LYS A 138 11.39 -9.51 3.64
CA LYS A 138 12.68 -10.14 3.30
C LYS A 138 13.81 -9.12 3.20
N PHE A 139 13.51 -7.86 3.51
CA PHE A 139 14.40 -6.73 3.51
C PHE A 139 14.24 -5.94 4.80
N PRO A 140 15.29 -5.24 5.25
CA PRO A 140 15.21 -4.42 6.43
C PRO A 140 14.32 -3.20 6.22
N VAL A 141 13.34 -3.00 7.11
CA VAL A 141 12.68 -1.71 7.32
C VAL A 141 13.51 -0.94 8.36
N LEU A 142 13.88 0.29 8.03
CA LEU A 142 14.89 1.09 8.71
C LEU A 142 14.27 2.34 9.34
N SER A 143 14.68 2.66 10.56
CA SER A 143 14.47 3.97 11.18
C SER A 143 15.44 4.16 12.34
N ALA A 144 16.37 5.11 12.20
CA ALA A 144 17.38 5.38 13.21
C ALA A 144 16.83 6.27 14.33
N ASN A 145 15.95 7.22 14.00
CA ASN A 145 15.51 8.28 14.90
C ASN A 145 14.15 8.01 15.57
N THR A 146 13.54 6.84 15.36
CA THR A 146 12.30 6.45 16.06
C THR A 146 12.61 5.55 17.25
N LYS A 147 12.32 6.05 18.46
CA LYS A 147 12.71 5.40 19.72
C LYS A 147 11.52 5.32 20.68
N LYS A 148 11.56 4.38 21.61
CA LYS A 148 10.71 4.39 22.81
C LYS A 148 11.25 5.39 23.83
N ALA A 149 10.46 5.67 24.86
CA ALA A 149 10.84 6.56 25.96
C ALA A 149 12.15 6.14 26.68
N ASP A 150 12.49 4.85 26.68
CA ASP A 150 13.74 4.32 27.24
C ASP A 150 14.96 4.45 26.30
N GLY A 151 14.78 5.06 25.13
CA GLY A 151 15.81 5.24 24.10
C GLY A 151 15.98 4.04 23.16
N THR A 152 15.27 2.94 23.37
CA THR A 152 15.33 1.75 22.50
C THR A 152 14.72 2.05 21.13
N ARG A 153 15.44 1.73 20.06
CA ARG A 153 14.93 1.85 18.69
C ARG A 153 13.88 0.77 18.42
N ILE A 154 12.81 1.11 17.72
CA ILE A 154 11.76 0.13 17.35
C ILE A 154 12.08 -0.63 16.06
N LEU A 155 12.93 -0.07 15.21
CA LEU A 155 13.41 -0.65 13.96
C LEU A 155 14.93 -0.61 13.95
N GLN A 156 15.55 -1.40 13.08
CA GLN A 156 16.99 -1.34 12.93
C GLN A 156 17.40 0.01 12.29
N PRO A 157 18.53 0.60 12.69
CA PRO A 157 18.92 1.92 12.21
C PRO A 157 19.53 1.89 10.81
N TYR A 158 20.28 0.82 10.50
CA TYR A 158 20.99 0.67 9.24
C TYR A 158 21.23 -0.80 8.90
N VAL A 159 21.64 -1.03 7.66
CA VAL A 159 22.18 -2.28 7.14
C VAL A 159 23.43 -1.98 6.33
N ILE A 160 24.38 -2.92 6.27
CA ILE A 160 25.50 -2.86 5.33
C ILE A 160 25.26 -3.89 4.24
N LYS A 161 25.26 -3.46 2.98
CA LYS A 161 25.13 -4.32 1.81
C LYS A 161 26.44 -4.31 1.04
N GLU A 162 26.94 -5.49 0.68
CA GLU A 162 28.12 -5.63 -0.17
C GLU A 162 27.67 -6.03 -1.58
N VAL A 163 28.13 -5.28 -2.58
CA VAL A 163 27.82 -5.49 -4.00
C VAL A 163 29.12 -5.39 -4.78
N ASP A 164 29.55 -6.48 -5.41
CA ASP A 164 30.82 -6.56 -6.15
C ASP A 164 32.01 -6.02 -5.33
N GLY A 165 32.08 -6.45 -4.06
CA GLY A 165 33.07 -6.02 -3.08
C GLY A 165 32.86 -4.61 -2.51
N ILE A 166 31.98 -3.76 -3.05
CA ILE A 166 31.67 -2.43 -2.53
C ILE A 166 30.68 -2.52 -1.37
N LYS A 167 31.07 -2.01 -0.20
CA LYS A 167 30.27 -1.95 1.03
C LYS A 167 29.50 -0.64 1.10
N LEU A 168 28.19 -0.73 0.98
CA LEU A 168 27.26 0.39 1.14
C LEU A 168 26.67 0.35 2.55
N GLY A 169 26.88 1.42 3.32
CA GLY A 169 26.17 1.64 4.57
C GLY A 169 24.85 2.34 4.30
N ILE A 170 23.73 1.67 4.54
CA ILE A 170 22.38 2.17 4.23
C ILE A 170 21.63 2.38 5.54
N PHE A 171 21.22 3.61 5.85
CA PHE A 171 20.51 3.92 7.10
C PHE A 171 19.17 4.63 6.86
N GLY A 172 18.23 4.46 7.79
CA GLY A 172 16.87 4.98 7.68
C GLY A 172 16.61 6.20 8.56
N LEU A 173 15.84 7.18 8.09
CA LEU A 173 15.28 8.25 8.93
C LEU A 173 13.79 8.45 8.65
N THR A 174 13.02 8.66 9.71
CA THR A 174 11.58 8.90 9.68
C THR A 174 11.29 10.32 10.13
N THR A 175 10.38 11.02 9.46
CA THR A 175 9.99 12.38 9.83
C THR A 175 9.47 12.46 11.27
N PRO A 176 9.97 13.39 12.10
CA PRO A 176 9.37 13.67 13.41
C PRO A 176 7.92 14.14 13.33
N GLU A 177 7.49 14.63 12.16
CA GLU A 177 6.11 14.99 11.89
C GLU A 177 5.14 13.82 12.04
N THR A 178 5.64 12.58 11.99
CA THR A 178 4.84 11.37 12.26
C THR A 178 4.07 11.46 13.58
N ALA A 179 4.59 12.18 14.59
CA ALA A 179 3.88 12.40 15.86
C ALA A 179 2.51 13.08 15.71
N TYR A 180 2.25 13.78 14.60
CA TYR A 180 1.00 14.47 14.30
C TYR A 180 0.43 14.20 12.89
N LYS A 181 1.21 13.60 11.98
CA LYS A 181 0.79 13.13 10.65
C LYS A 181 0.32 11.67 10.62
N THR A 182 0.15 11.07 11.79
CA THR A 182 -0.65 9.87 11.97
C THR A 182 -1.46 10.03 13.25
N HIS A 183 -2.42 9.14 13.47
CA HIS A 183 -3.23 9.18 14.69
C HIS A 183 -2.32 9.04 15.93
N PRO A 184 -2.40 9.91 16.96
CA PRO A 184 -1.49 9.88 18.12
C PRO A 184 -1.39 8.52 18.82
N ASN A 185 -2.50 7.79 18.91
CA ASN A 185 -2.52 6.42 19.46
C ASN A 185 -1.63 5.42 18.69
N ASN A 186 -1.41 5.62 17.40
CA ASN A 186 -0.58 4.72 16.59
C ASN A 186 0.91 4.80 16.95
N VAL A 187 1.32 5.91 17.57
CA VAL A 187 2.71 6.22 17.94
C VAL A 187 2.84 6.52 19.43
N ALA A 188 1.84 6.12 20.22
CA ALA A 188 1.85 6.33 21.66
C ALA A 188 3.09 5.67 22.31
N GLY A 189 3.82 6.44 23.11
CA GLY A 189 5.06 5.99 23.76
C GLY A 189 6.31 6.03 22.87
N LEU A 190 6.20 6.52 21.63
CA LEU A 190 7.34 6.78 20.77
C LEU A 190 7.82 8.23 20.87
N THR A 191 9.08 8.42 20.54
CA THR A 191 9.73 9.71 20.35
C THR A 191 10.49 9.66 19.04
N PHE A 192 10.34 10.72 18.24
CA PHE A 192 11.09 10.91 17.00
C PHE A 192 12.18 11.95 17.28
N THR A 193 13.43 11.53 17.35
CA THR A 193 14.57 12.41 17.65
C THR A 193 14.97 13.21 16.41
N ASP A 194 15.72 14.31 16.63
CA ASP A 194 16.25 15.14 15.53
C ASP A 194 17.01 14.26 14.51
N PRO A 195 16.57 14.24 13.24
CA PRO A 195 17.13 13.33 12.24
C PRO A 195 18.57 13.69 11.86
N ALA A 196 18.99 14.96 11.92
CA ALA A 196 20.35 15.36 11.58
C ALA A 196 21.34 14.94 12.69
N VAL A 197 20.95 15.07 13.96
CA VAL A 197 21.73 14.57 15.10
C VAL A 197 21.90 13.06 15.01
N GLU A 198 20.81 12.34 14.74
CA GLU A 198 20.85 10.88 14.63
C GLU A 198 21.66 10.42 13.39
N ALA A 199 21.49 11.09 12.25
CA ALA A 199 22.27 10.82 11.05
C ALA A 199 23.77 10.95 11.30
N LYS A 200 24.20 12.01 12.00
CA LYS A 200 25.61 12.23 12.34
C LYS A 200 26.19 11.09 13.17
N ALA A 201 25.42 10.57 14.13
CA ALA A 201 25.83 9.42 14.94
C ALA A 201 25.99 8.15 14.09
N ILE A 202 24.99 7.83 13.25
CA ILE A 202 25.02 6.65 12.38
C ILE A 202 26.14 6.72 11.34
N VAL A 203 26.39 7.89 10.75
CA VAL A 203 27.52 8.13 9.85
C VAL A 203 28.85 7.83 10.55
N GLY A 204 29.01 8.25 11.81
CA GLY A 204 30.17 7.92 12.63
C GLY A 204 30.38 6.41 12.78
N GLU A 205 29.32 5.67 13.11
CA GLU A 205 29.36 4.21 13.21
C GLU A 205 29.73 3.53 11.89
N LEU A 206 29.10 3.93 10.78
CA LEU A 206 29.33 3.37 9.45
C LEU A 206 30.76 3.63 8.96
N LYS A 207 31.31 4.83 9.20
CA LYS A 207 32.71 5.14 8.94
C LYS A 207 33.65 4.25 9.75
N GLY A 208 33.36 4.01 11.03
CA GLY A 208 34.10 3.07 11.87
C GLY A 208 34.10 1.64 11.30
N LYS A 209 33.04 1.26 10.58
CA LYS A 209 32.91 -0.02 9.88
C LYS A 209 33.54 -0.05 8.47
N LYS A 210 34.17 1.05 8.05
CA LYS A 210 34.90 1.17 6.77
C LYS A 210 34.02 0.84 5.55
N VAL A 211 32.81 1.38 5.50
CA VAL A 211 31.98 1.34 4.29
C VAL A 211 32.58 2.24 3.20
N ASP A 212 32.37 1.88 1.93
CA ASP A 212 32.90 2.62 0.78
C ASP A 212 31.98 3.78 0.36
N ALA A 213 30.69 3.73 0.69
CA ALA A 213 29.74 4.84 0.55
C ALA A 213 28.62 4.76 1.60
N ILE A 214 28.05 5.92 1.93
CA ILE A 214 26.95 6.07 2.90
C ILE A 214 25.70 6.58 2.20
N ILE A 215 24.63 5.79 2.27
CA ILE A 215 23.32 6.08 1.68
C ILE A 215 22.31 6.27 2.81
N ALA A 216 21.70 7.45 2.87
CA ALA A 216 20.52 7.66 3.71
C ALA A 216 19.28 7.33 2.88
N VAL A 217 18.37 6.54 3.43
CA VAL A 217 17.02 6.34 2.90
C VAL A 217 16.09 7.04 3.89
N THR A 218 15.42 8.10 3.47
CA THR A 218 14.76 9.04 4.38
C THR A 218 13.33 9.27 3.96
N HIS A 219 12.48 9.54 4.96
CA HIS A 219 11.13 10.04 4.74
C HIS A 219 10.99 11.37 5.47
N LEU A 220 11.70 12.40 5.01
CA LEU A 220 11.76 13.72 5.65
C LEU A 220 11.23 14.83 4.76
N GLY A 221 11.33 14.66 3.45
CA GLY A 221 10.93 15.67 2.49
C GLY A 221 11.96 16.77 2.30
N VAL A 222 11.72 17.57 1.27
CA VAL A 222 12.53 18.73 0.89
C VAL A 222 11.72 20.03 0.86
N ASP A 223 10.45 19.96 1.26
CA ASP A 223 9.56 21.12 1.26
C ASP A 223 9.84 22.04 2.46
N LYS A 224 9.54 23.32 2.29
CA LYS A 224 9.78 24.35 3.32
C LYS A 224 8.75 24.35 4.44
N SER A 225 7.67 23.56 4.33
CA SER A 225 6.66 23.47 5.38
C SER A 225 7.10 22.56 6.53
N SER A 226 8.05 21.66 6.25
CA SER A 226 8.70 20.79 7.23
C SER A 226 9.91 21.48 7.89
N ILE A 227 10.03 21.33 9.22
CA ILE A 227 11.20 21.84 9.97
C ILE A 227 12.41 20.94 9.75
N ASP A 228 12.19 19.63 9.78
CA ASP A 228 13.20 18.60 9.62
C ASP A 228 13.14 18.04 8.20
N THR A 229 14.12 18.44 7.37
CA THR A 229 14.17 18.06 5.95
C THR A 229 15.44 17.29 5.63
N SER A 230 15.43 16.58 4.50
CA SER A 230 16.64 15.98 3.93
C SER A 230 17.70 17.01 3.55
N ILE A 231 17.28 18.24 3.24
CA ILE A 231 18.20 19.37 3.00
C ILE A 231 18.95 19.69 4.30
N LYS A 232 18.24 19.85 5.44
CA LYS A 232 18.85 20.07 6.76
C LYS A 232 19.85 18.97 7.11
N VAL A 233 19.48 17.69 6.89
CA VAL A 233 20.38 16.55 7.15
C VAL A 233 21.62 16.62 6.27
N ALA A 234 21.47 16.89 4.97
CA ALA A 234 22.59 17.01 4.04
C ALA A 234 23.55 18.16 4.39
N GLU A 235 23.02 19.31 4.83
CA GLU A 235 23.83 20.47 5.25
C GLU A 235 24.64 20.17 6.52
N GLN A 236 24.03 19.49 7.50
CA GLN A 236 24.65 19.23 8.80
C GLN A 236 25.52 17.97 8.83
N VAL A 237 25.34 17.06 7.87
CA VAL A 237 26.06 15.79 7.77
C VAL A 237 26.60 15.59 6.34
N PRO A 238 27.60 16.41 5.92
CA PRO A 238 28.14 16.42 4.56
C PRO A 238 28.90 15.15 4.16
N ASP A 239 29.05 14.22 5.10
CA ASP A 239 29.68 12.91 4.94
C ASP A 239 28.75 11.84 4.33
N ILE A 240 27.47 12.17 4.12
CA ILE A 240 26.52 11.32 3.40
C ILE A 240 26.78 11.45 1.91
N ASP A 241 26.80 10.34 1.17
CA ASP A 241 27.01 10.38 -0.27
C ASP A 241 25.70 10.64 -1.02
N VAL A 242 24.64 9.91 -0.67
CA VAL A 242 23.33 9.98 -1.31
C VAL A 242 22.24 9.95 -0.26
N ILE A 243 21.21 10.76 -0.45
CA ILE A 243 19.93 10.68 0.23
C ILE A 243 18.87 10.26 -0.80
N ILE A 244 18.23 9.12 -0.56
CA ILE A 244 17.02 8.70 -1.26
C ILE A 244 15.85 9.11 -0.37
N ASP A 245 15.07 10.11 -0.79
CA ASP A 245 14.05 10.75 0.05
C ASP A 245 12.61 10.49 -0.42
N GLY A 246 11.64 10.84 0.43
CA GLY A 246 10.19 10.78 0.19
C GLY A 246 9.43 11.93 0.87
N HIS A 247 8.21 11.67 1.35
CA HIS A 247 7.35 12.54 2.17
C HIS A 247 6.71 13.73 1.45
N SER A 248 7.53 14.54 0.78
CA SER A 248 7.08 15.79 0.17
C SER A 248 6.45 15.62 -1.21
N HIS A 249 6.45 14.39 -1.76
CA HIS A 249 6.00 14.05 -3.12
C HIS A 249 6.70 14.88 -4.21
N THR A 250 7.93 15.32 -3.94
CA THR A 250 8.71 16.16 -4.83
C THR A 250 9.30 15.32 -5.94
N LYS A 251 9.01 15.67 -7.19
CA LYS A 251 9.68 15.09 -8.37
C LYS A 251 11.01 15.81 -8.62
N LEU A 252 12.13 15.08 -8.53
CA LEU A 252 13.46 15.60 -8.86
C LEU A 252 14.03 14.89 -10.09
N ASP A 253 13.90 15.50 -11.28
CA ASP A 253 14.27 14.88 -12.56
C ASP A 253 15.74 14.42 -12.64
N THR A 254 16.67 15.16 -12.03
CA THR A 254 18.11 14.86 -12.00
C THR A 254 18.69 14.83 -10.58
N GLY A 255 17.82 14.75 -9.57
CA GLY A 255 18.19 14.95 -8.17
C GLY A 255 18.52 16.41 -7.82
N MET A 256 18.92 16.63 -6.57
CA MET A 256 19.32 17.93 -6.01
C MET A 256 20.66 17.77 -5.29
N LYS A 257 21.59 18.72 -5.44
CA LYS A 257 22.85 18.71 -4.69
C LYS A 257 22.82 19.71 -3.54
N VAL A 258 23.24 19.25 -2.37
CA VAL A 258 23.48 20.08 -1.18
C VAL A 258 24.91 19.84 -0.75
N GLY A 259 25.81 20.77 -1.08
CA GLY A 259 27.25 20.51 -1.02
C GLY A 259 27.64 19.30 -1.87
N ASN A 260 28.26 18.29 -1.25
CA ASN A 260 28.63 17.04 -1.91
C ASN A 260 27.52 15.98 -1.88
N VAL A 261 26.45 16.18 -1.11
CA VAL A 261 25.38 15.19 -0.94
C VAL A 261 24.41 15.26 -2.12
N LEU A 262 24.08 14.12 -2.72
CA LEU A 262 23.06 14.03 -3.77
C LEU A 262 21.73 13.57 -3.14
N ILE A 263 20.68 14.36 -3.26
CA ILE A 263 19.32 14.04 -2.84
C ILE A 263 18.49 13.62 -4.07
N ALA A 264 17.80 12.49 -4.02
CA ALA A 264 16.93 12.00 -5.08
C ALA A 264 15.53 11.68 -4.54
N GLN A 265 14.49 11.99 -5.32
CA GLN A 265 13.09 11.74 -4.98
C GLN A 265 12.26 11.60 -6.27
N THR A 266 11.24 10.75 -6.24
CA THR A 266 10.54 10.28 -7.44
C THR A 266 9.15 10.86 -7.62
N GLY A 267 8.73 11.85 -6.82
CA GLY A 267 7.32 12.25 -6.79
C GLY A 267 6.52 11.26 -5.95
N GLU A 268 5.47 10.68 -6.51
CA GLU A 268 4.50 9.85 -5.78
C GLU A 268 3.88 8.76 -6.68
N TYR A 269 3.21 7.80 -6.04
CA TYR A 269 2.27 6.83 -6.63
C TYR A 269 2.84 5.97 -7.75
N LEU A 270 4.17 5.84 -7.77
CA LEU A 270 4.89 5.10 -8.80
C LEU A 270 4.59 5.63 -10.22
N LYS A 271 4.30 6.94 -10.36
CA LYS A 271 4.22 7.63 -11.67
C LYS A 271 5.56 7.59 -12.42
N GLN A 272 6.63 7.45 -11.67
CA GLN A 272 7.99 7.16 -12.09
C GLN A 272 8.72 6.42 -10.96
N PHE A 273 9.87 5.83 -11.26
CA PHE A 273 10.82 5.36 -10.25
C PHE A 273 12.22 5.89 -10.58
N GLY A 274 13.06 5.98 -9.57
CA GLY A 274 14.36 6.63 -9.66
C GLY A 274 15.49 5.65 -9.90
N ARG A 275 16.59 6.17 -10.45
CA ARG A 275 17.86 5.48 -10.65
C ARG A 275 18.99 6.42 -10.27
N VAL A 276 19.82 5.99 -9.32
CA VAL A 276 21.08 6.64 -8.99
C VAL A 276 22.22 5.69 -9.33
N ASP A 277 23.07 6.09 -10.28
CA ASP A 277 24.28 5.36 -10.63
C ASP A 277 25.47 5.91 -9.83
N LEU A 278 26.17 5.00 -9.15
CA LEU A 278 27.39 5.27 -8.39
C LEU A 278 28.57 4.62 -9.10
N THR A 279 29.58 5.43 -9.42
CA THR A 279 30.82 4.94 -10.04
C THR A 279 31.94 4.95 -9.02
N PHE A 280 32.49 3.78 -8.75
CA PHE A 280 33.63 3.59 -7.87
C PHE A 280 34.88 3.32 -8.69
N GLU A 281 35.99 3.98 -8.34
CA GLU A 281 37.31 3.67 -8.87
C GLU A 281 38.21 3.24 -7.73
N ASN A 282 38.73 2.02 -7.83
CA ASN A 282 39.57 1.41 -6.81
C ASN A 282 38.94 1.45 -5.40
N GLY A 283 37.63 1.20 -5.33
CA GLY A 283 36.84 1.22 -4.09
C GLY A 283 36.45 2.61 -3.59
N LYS A 284 36.85 3.71 -4.24
CA LYS A 284 36.47 5.07 -3.85
C LYS A 284 35.35 5.59 -4.74
N LEU A 285 34.31 6.16 -4.16
CA LEU A 285 33.25 6.81 -4.91
C LEU A 285 33.79 8.02 -5.69
N LYS A 286 33.52 8.06 -7.00
CA LYS A 286 33.99 9.10 -7.92
C LYS A 286 32.87 9.93 -8.50
N ASP A 287 31.76 9.28 -8.85
CA ASP A 287 30.65 9.95 -9.50
C ASP A 287 29.30 9.40 -9.02
N LYS A 288 28.29 10.28 -9.07
CA LYS A 288 26.91 10.05 -8.62
C LYS A 288 25.96 10.74 -9.59
N VAL A 289 25.19 9.96 -10.34
CA VAL A 289 24.25 10.47 -11.35
C VAL A 289 22.85 9.98 -11.04
N SER A 290 21.90 10.90 -10.87
CA SER A 290 20.48 10.60 -10.63
C SER A 290 19.64 10.87 -11.89
N GLY A 291 18.61 10.05 -12.08
CA GLY A 291 17.58 10.24 -13.10
C GLY A 291 16.29 9.50 -12.77
N LEU A 292 15.23 9.77 -13.54
CA LEU A 292 13.93 9.12 -13.40
C LEU A 292 13.60 8.26 -14.62
N ILE A 293 13.01 7.08 -14.36
CA ILE A 293 12.33 6.27 -15.37
C ILE A 293 10.86 6.66 -15.31
N THR A 294 10.39 7.37 -16.33
CA THR A 294 9.03 7.94 -16.38
C THR A 294 8.00 6.93 -16.85
N LYS A 295 6.71 7.20 -16.59
CA LYS A 295 5.60 6.43 -17.17
C LYS A 295 5.71 6.29 -18.68
N LYS A 296 6.07 7.36 -19.39
CA LYS A 296 6.28 7.31 -20.84
C LYS A 296 7.37 6.32 -21.24
N ALA A 297 8.50 6.32 -20.54
CA ALA A 297 9.58 5.37 -20.81
C ALA A 297 9.12 3.92 -20.55
N ALA A 298 8.30 3.69 -19.52
CA ALA A 298 7.71 2.39 -19.25
C ALA A 298 6.71 1.94 -20.34
N ASP A 299 5.92 2.86 -20.90
CA ASP A 299 4.96 2.58 -21.99
C ASP A 299 5.65 2.28 -23.33
N ASP A 300 6.76 2.95 -23.57
CA ASP A 300 7.60 2.73 -24.75
C ASP A 300 8.35 1.38 -24.65
N ASP A 301 8.71 0.96 -23.44
CA ASP A 301 9.30 -0.35 -23.14
C ASP A 301 8.30 -1.49 -23.37
N LYS A 302 8.66 -2.49 -24.18
CA LYS A 302 7.79 -3.62 -24.54
C LYS A 302 7.96 -4.86 -23.66
N THR A 303 8.77 -4.78 -22.62
CA THR A 303 8.94 -5.87 -21.65
C THR A 303 7.62 -6.06 -20.90
N PRO A 304 7.03 -7.27 -20.90
CA PRO A 304 5.85 -7.52 -20.09
C PRO A 304 6.17 -7.34 -18.60
N GLY A 305 5.15 -7.06 -17.79
CA GLY A 305 5.30 -7.03 -16.33
C GLY A 305 5.82 -8.37 -15.79
N ASP A 306 6.58 -8.32 -14.70
CA ASP A 306 7.19 -9.50 -14.12
C ASP A 306 6.12 -10.51 -13.67
N ALA A 307 6.14 -11.71 -14.24
CA ALA A 307 5.09 -12.72 -14.03
C ALA A 307 4.95 -13.12 -12.56
N ALA A 308 6.07 -13.27 -11.84
CA ALA A 308 6.02 -13.66 -10.43
C ALA A 308 5.41 -12.54 -9.56
N VAL A 309 5.69 -11.27 -9.86
CA VAL A 309 5.06 -10.14 -9.16
C VAL A 309 3.57 -10.05 -9.52
N LEU A 310 3.20 -10.22 -10.79
CA LEU A 310 1.80 -10.25 -11.24
C LEU A 310 1.00 -11.35 -10.54
N ASP A 311 1.56 -12.56 -10.43
CA ASP A 311 0.92 -13.69 -9.77
C ASP A 311 0.64 -13.40 -8.29
N ILE A 312 1.58 -12.75 -7.59
CA ILE A 312 1.36 -12.31 -6.20
C ILE A 312 0.27 -11.25 -6.11
N ILE A 313 0.29 -10.24 -6.99
CA ILE A 313 -0.76 -9.19 -7.02
C ILE A 313 -2.14 -9.83 -7.25
N ASN A 314 -2.25 -10.75 -8.21
CA ASN A 314 -3.48 -11.44 -8.54
C ASN A 314 -3.95 -12.36 -7.39
N SER A 315 -3.02 -13.08 -6.74
CA SER A 315 -3.34 -13.89 -5.57
C SER A 315 -3.86 -13.04 -4.42
N VAL A 316 -3.21 -11.89 -4.14
CA VAL A 316 -3.67 -10.95 -3.11
C VAL A 316 -5.10 -10.49 -3.40
N LYS A 317 -5.40 -10.08 -4.64
CA LYS A 317 -6.74 -9.64 -5.04
C LYS A 317 -7.79 -10.74 -4.84
N LYS A 318 -7.45 -11.98 -5.24
CA LYS A 318 -8.32 -13.15 -5.06
C LYS A 318 -8.57 -13.46 -3.58
N ASP A 319 -7.53 -13.43 -2.75
CA ASP A 319 -7.66 -13.69 -1.31
C ASP A 319 -8.51 -12.62 -0.61
N GLN A 320 -8.50 -11.39 -1.13
CA GLN A 320 -9.28 -10.28 -0.62
C GLN A 320 -10.77 -10.36 -0.94
N GLU A 321 -11.21 -11.18 -1.92
CA GLU A 321 -12.64 -11.37 -2.23
C GLU A 321 -13.45 -11.75 -0.99
N LYS A 322 -12.90 -12.61 -0.13
CA LYS A 322 -13.54 -12.99 1.14
C LYS A 322 -13.60 -11.84 2.14
N VAL A 323 -12.57 -10.99 2.17
CA VAL A 323 -12.52 -9.81 3.06
C VAL A 323 -13.54 -8.76 2.61
N LEU A 324 -13.69 -8.58 1.29
CA LEU A 324 -14.67 -7.67 0.70
C LEU A 324 -16.12 -8.08 1.01
N GLN A 325 -16.39 -9.38 1.18
CA GLN A 325 -17.71 -9.90 1.57
C GLN A 325 -18.04 -9.73 3.06
N GLN A 326 -17.07 -9.31 3.89
CA GLN A 326 -17.31 -9.15 5.33
C GLN A 326 -18.37 -8.07 5.59
N LYS A 327 -19.35 -8.41 6.43
CA LYS A 327 -20.34 -7.46 6.95
C LYS A 327 -19.66 -6.42 7.82
N VAL A 328 -19.92 -5.15 7.55
CA VAL A 328 -19.45 -4.01 8.36
C VAL A 328 -20.58 -3.28 9.07
N GLY A 329 -21.82 -3.48 8.64
CA GLY A 329 -23.01 -2.89 9.26
C GLY A 329 -24.28 -3.26 8.50
N ALA A 330 -25.34 -2.48 8.72
CA ALA A 330 -26.58 -2.54 7.96
C ALA A 330 -27.18 -1.13 7.80
N THR A 331 -28.07 -0.97 6.82
CA THR A 331 -28.88 0.25 6.66
C THR A 331 -30.32 -0.10 6.34
N SER A 332 -31.28 0.57 6.97
CA SER A 332 -32.71 0.37 6.70
C SER A 332 -33.20 1.13 5.46
N VAL A 333 -32.35 2.00 4.88
CA VAL A 333 -32.66 2.83 3.72
C VAL A 333 -31.55 2.76 2.67
N LYS A 334 -31.88 3.12 1.42
CA LYS A 334 -30.87 3.31 0.37
C LYS A 334 -29.99 4.50 0.76
N LEU A 335 -28.67 4.31 0.77
CA LEU A 335 -27.67 5.35 0.87
C LEU A 335 -27.35 5.85 -0.54
N VAL A 336 -27.69 7.09 -0.84
CA VAL A 336 -27.74 7.61 -2.21
C VAL A 336 -26.41 8.23 -2.62
N GLY A 337 -25.59 7.49 -3.36
CA GLY A 337 -24.34 7.99 -3.93
C GLY A 337 -24.40 8.32 -5.41
N ASP A 338 -25.60 8.34 -5.99
CA ASP A 338 -25.81 8.56 -7.42
C ASP A 338 -25.23 9.93 -7.83
N ARG A 339 -24.47 9.96 -8.93
CA ARG A 339 -23.81 11.16 -9.47
C ARG A 339 -24.76 12.36 -9.60
N GLU A 340 -25.99 12.09 -10.05
CA GLU A 340 -27.04 13.09 -10.24
C GLU A 340 -27.62 13.65 -8.94
N VAL A 341 -27.22 13.12 -7.79
CA VAL A 341 -27.61 13.66 -6.47
C VAL A 341 -26.40 14.30 -5.82
N VAL A 342 -25.34 13.53 -5.57
CA VAL A 342 -24.19 13.98 -4.76
C VAL A 342 -23.43 15.16 -5.35
N ARG A 343 -23.59 15.43 -6.66
CA ARG A 343 -22.92 16.52 -7.38
C ARG A 343 -23.75 17.80 -7.55
N LYS A 344 -24.97 17.82 -7.04
CA LYS A 344 -25.86 18.99 -7.12
C LYS A 344 -26.86 19.07 -5.96
N GLY A 345 -26.72 18.29 -4.90
CA GLY A 345 -27.65 18.31 -3.78
C GLY A 345 -27.16 17.51 -2.58
N GLU A 346 -27.87 17.67 -1.47
CA GLU A 346 -27.65 16.90 -0.25
C GLU A 346 -27.96 15.42 -0.48
N SER A 347 -27.10 14.55 0.04
CA SER A 347 -27.30 13.12 0.06
C SER A 347 -27.18 12.58 1.48
N ASN A 348 -28.02 11.61 1.83
CA ASN A 348 -27.90 10.90 3.10
C ASN A 348 -26.58 10.12 3.23
N LEU A 349 -26.00 9.63 2.13
CA LEU A 349 -24.66 9.01 2.12
C LEU A 349 -23.56 10.06 2.29
N GLY A 350 -23.71 11.23 1.65
CA GLY A 350 -22.80 12.36 1.83
C GLY A 350 -22.76 12.84 3.28
N ASN A 351 -23.93 12.98 3.90
CA ASN A 351 -24.08 13.29 5.33
C ASN A 351 -23.37 12.26 6.20
N LEU A 352 -23.60 10.96 5.95
CA LEU A 352 -23.01 9.87 6.72
C LEU A 352 -21.47 9.85 6.63
N ILE A 353 -20.91 10.11 5.45
CA ILE A 353 -19.46 10.20 5.27
C ILE A 353 -18.90 11.39 6.06
N ALA A 354 -19.53 12.56 5.97
CA ALA A 354 -19.09 13.73 6.72
C ALA A 354 -19.22 13.53 8.24
N ASP A 355 -20.23 12.79 8.70
CA ASP A 355 -20.41 12.43 10.10
C ASP A 355 -19.33 11.45 10.58
N ALA A 356 -18.95 10.47 9.76
CA ALA A 356 -17.84 9.58 10.05
C ALA A 356 -16.51 10.35 10.18
N MET A 357 -16.28 11.33 9.30
CA MET A 357 -15.12 12.22 9.39
C MET A 357 -15.10 13.02 10.69
N ILE A 358 -16.25 13.56 11.14
CA ILE A 358 -16.34 14.28 12.41
C ILE A 358 -16.18 13.34 13.62
N ASP A 359 -16.77 12.15 13.58
CA ASP A 359 -16.68 11.15 14.66
C ASP A 359 -15.23 10.72 14.91
N GLU A 360 -14.43 10.56 13.85
CA GLU A 360 -13.03 10.17 13.95
C GLU A 360 -12.11 11.34 14.36
N THR A 361 -12.33 12.53 13.81
CA THR A 361 -11.38 13.66 13.96
C THR A 361 -11.73 14.64 15.07
N GLY A 362 -12.99 14.69 15.50
CA GLY A 362 -13.50 15.74 16.40
C GLY A 362 -13.60 17.12 15.74
N ALA A 363 -13.53 17.22 14.41
CA ALA A 363 -13.62 18.48 13.68
C ALA A 363 -14.94 19.25 13.93
N ASP A 364 -14.89 20.58 13.77
CA ASP A 364 -16.08 21.43 13.85
C ASP A 364 -16.95 21.31 12.61
N VAL A 365 -16.31 21.17 11.45
CA VAL A 365 -16.92 21.11 10.14
C VAL A 365 -16.24 20.00 9.33
N ALA A 366 -17.01 19.22 8.59
CA ALA A 366 -16.49 18.33 7.56
C ALA A 366 -17.02 18.74 6.19
N ILE A 367 -16.14 18.75 5.18
CA ILE A 367 -16.50 18.97 3.78
C ILE A 367 -15.81 17.89 2.95
N THR A 368 -16.57 17.19 2.12
CA THR A 368 -16.02 16.29 1.10
C THR A 368 -16.74 16.49 -0.22
N ASN A 369 -16.03 16.40 -1.34
CA ASN A 369 -16.58 16.62 -2.67
C ASN A 369 -17.43 15.41 -3.12
N GLY A 370 -18.59 15.67 -3.73
CA GLY A 370 -19.49 14.64 -4.25
C GLY A 370 -18.87 13.79 -5.37
N GLY A 371 -17.83 14.31 -6.03
CA GLY A 371 -17.00 13.58 -6.98
C GLY A 371 -16.24 12.40 -6.36
N GLY A 372 -15.97 12.46 -5.05
CA GLY A 372 -15.36 11.39 -4.27
C GLY A 372 -16.31 10.22 -3.98
N ILE A 373 -17.62 10.44 -4.03
CA ILE A 373 -18.66 9.45 -3.75
C ILE A 373 -19.09 8.81 -5.08
N ARG A 374 -18.87 7.50 -5.22
CA ARG A 374 -18.88 6.83 -6.53
C ARG A 374 -20.04 5.90 -6.78
N ASP A 375 -20.71 5.45 -5.73
CA ASP A 375 -21.82 4.51 -5.84
C ASP A 375 -22.79 4.64 -4.67
N SER A 376 -23.98 4.08 -4.83
CA SER A 376 -25.00 3.95 -3.80
C SER A 376 -24.86 2.62 -3.03
N ILE A 377 -25.44 2.55 -1.83
CA ILE A 377 -25.59 1.30 -1.07
C ILE A 377 -27.09 1.05 -0.86
N ALA A 378 -27.58 -0.12 -1.31
CA ALA A 378 -28.98 -0.50 -1.11
C ALA A 378 -29.30 -0.74 0.38
N ALA A 379 -30.59 -0.68 0.73
CA ALA A 379 -31.04 -1.12 2.05
C ALA A 379 -30.67 -2.59 2.29
N GLY A 380 -30.27 -2.90 3.53
CA GLY A 380 -29.89 -4.24 3.97
C GLY A 380 -28.49 -4.30 4.57
N THR A 381 -27.86 -5.46 4.47
CA THR A 381 -26.50 -5.69 4.98
C THR A 381 -25.49 -4.92 4.14
N ILE A 382 -24.57 -4.23 4.81
CA ILE A 382 -23.47 -3.49 4.19
C ILE A 382 -22.21 -4.33 4.30
N THR A 383 -21.56 -4.58 3.16
CA THR A 383 -20.27 -5.25 3.09
C THR A 383 -19.13 -4.25 2.96
N LYS A 384 -17.94 -4.70 3.32
CA LYS A 384 -16.71 -3.91 3.17
C LYS A 384 -16.46 -3.50 1.72
N GLY A 385 -16.72 -4.41 0.79
CA GLY A 385 -16.58 -4.16 -0.65
C GLY A 385 -17.50 -3.07 -1.15
N GLN A 386 -18.76 -3.01 -0.67
CA GLN A 386 -19.67 -1.92 -1.02
C GLN A 386 -19.11 -0.57 -0.58
N VAL A 387 -18.58 -0.45 0.64
CA VAL A 387 -17.99 0.81 1.13
C VAL A 387 -16.78 1.24 0.27
N ILE A 388 -15.94 0.30 -0.12
CA ILE A 388 -14.81 0.56 -1.02
C ILE A 388 -15.29 0.99 -2.41
N THR A 389 -16.35 0.37 -2.94
CA THR A 389 -16.94 0.80 -4.22
C THR A 389 -17.43 2.25 -4.15
N VAL A 390 -17.99 2.68 -3.01
CA VAL A 390 -18.38 4.08 -2.79
C VAL A 390 -17.16 5.02 -2.74
N LEU A 391 -16.07 4.61 -2.08
CA LEU A 391 -14.87 5.43 -1.81
C LEU A 391 -13.59 4.74 -2.31
N PRO A 392 -13.37 4.65 -3.63
CA PRO A 392 -12.36 3.74 -4.20
C PRO A 392 -10.95 4.34 -4.31
N PHE A 393 -10.78 5.63 -4.02
CA PHE A 393 -9.54 6.34 -4.35
C PHE A 393 -8.44 6.17 -3.29
N GLY A 394 -8.78 5.65 -2.11
CA GLY A 394 -7.86 5.60 -0.98
C GLY A 394 -7.50 6.99 -0.44
N ASN A 395 -8.35 8.00 -0.71
CA ASN A 395 -8.21 9.31 -0.09
C ASN A 395 -8.37 9.22 1.42
N TYR A 396 -7.61 10.02 2.16
CA TYR A 396 -7.62 10.02 3.61
C TYR A 396 -7.98 11.38 4.19
N ILE A 397 -8.47 11.35 5.43
CA ILE A 397 -8.98 12.53 6.08
C ILE A 397 -7.81 13.37 6.58
N GLN A 398 -7.78 14.62 6.16
CA GLN A 398 -6.86 15.64 6.69
C GLN A 398 -7.66 16.70 7.43
N THR A 399 -7.10 17.19 8.53
CA THR A 399 -7.67 18.33 9.25
C THR A 399 -6.81 19.58 9.10
N LYS A 400 -7.46 20.74 9.02
CA LYS A 400 -6.81 22.06 8.97
C LYS A 400 -7.55 23.06 9.86
N LYS A 401 -6.80 23.98 10.48
CA LYS A 401 -7.37 25.10 11.24
C LYS A 401 -7.61 26.28 10.30
N VAL A 402 -8.84 26.43 9.81
CA VAL A 402 -9.20 27.40 8.75
C VAL A 402 -10.10 28.52 9.29
N LYS A 403 -10.08 29.69 8.63
CA LYS A 403 -11.02 30.79 8.95
C LYS A 403 -12.43 30.48 8.47
N GLY A 404 -13.43 31.00 9.17
CA GLY A 404 -14.83 30.91 8.76
C GLY A 404 -15.07 31.48 7.35
N SER A 405 -14.33 32.53 6.96
CA SER A 405 -14.34 33.07 5.60
C SER A 405 -13.99 32.04 4.53
N ASP A 406 -13.00 31.17 4.78
CA ASP A 406 -12.56 30.16 3.82
C ASP A 406 -13.49 28.95 3.77
N ILE A 407 -14.21 28.66 4.86
CA ILE A 407 -15.33 27.70 4.84
C ILE A 407 -16.43 28.22 3.91
N VAL A 408 -16.82 29.50 4.03
CA VAL A 408 -17.83 30.10 3.14
C VAL A 408 -17.33 30.10 1.69
N ALA A 409 -16.08 30.49 1.45
CA ALA A 409 -15.49 30.47 0.11
C ALA A 409 -15.49 29.07 -0.52
N ALA A 410 -15.21 28.03 0.27
CA ALA A 410 -15.24 26.64 -0.17
C ALA A 410 -16.68 26.21 -0.55
N LEU A 411 -17.67 26.58 0.25
CA LEU A 411 -19.08 26.30 -0.06
C LEU A 411 -19.53 27.02 -1.35
N GLU A 412 -19.19 28.31 -1.50
CA GLU A 412 -19.47 29.11 -2.70
C GLU A 412 -18.85 28.49 -3.96
N HIS A 413 -17.61 28.04 -3.84
CA HIS A 413 -16.91 27.36 -4.92
C HIS A 413 -17.60 26.06 -5.32
N GLY A 414 -17.93 25.22 -4.34
CA GLY A 414 -18.56 23.92 -4.56
C GLY A 414 -19.95 23.99 -5.19
N VAL A 415 -20.73 25.06 -4.93
CA VAL A 415 -22.05 25.27 -5.56
C VAL A 415 -21.99 26.08 -6.86
N SER A 416 -20.80 26.40 -7.35
CA SER A 416 -20.63 27.38 -8.41
C SER A 416 -21.17 26.97 -9.79
N ALA A 417 -21.33 25.67 -10.05
CA ALA A 417 -21.93 25.17 -11.29
C ALA A 417 -23.43 24.87 -11.16
N TYR A 418 -23.99 24.88 -9.95
CA TYR A 418 -25.40 24.55 -9.72
C TYR A 418 -26.34 25.39 -10.63
N PRO A 419 -27.38 24.80 -11.26
CA PRO A 419 -27.90 23.43 -11.07
C PRO A 419 -27.14 22.31 -11.79
N GLU A 420 -26.11 22.62 -12.57
CA GLU A 420 -25.31 21.60 -13.25
C GLU A 420 -24.46 20.79 -12.26
N PRO A 421 -24.29 19.48 -12.50
CA PRO A 421 -23.53 18.62 -11.60
C PRO A 421 -22.03 18.97 -11.62
N LEU A 422 -21.46 19.22 -10.44
CA LEU A 422 -20.03 19.46 -10.25
C LEU A 422 -19.40 18.38 -9.37
N GLY A 423 -18.26 17.82 -9.80
CA GLY A 423 -17.49 16.90 -8.95
C GLY A 423 -17.16 17.53 -7.59
N GLY A 424 -16.75 18.80 -7.61
CA GLY A 424 -16.49 19.62 -6.43
C GLY A 424 -17.72 20.03 -5.60
N PHE A 425 -18.94 19.54 -5.83
CA PHE A 425 -20.09 19.91 -4.99
C PHE A 425 -19.89 19.43 -3.53
N PRO A 426 -20.15 20.24 -2.49
CA PRO A 426 -19.79 19.90 -1.13
C PRO A 426 -20.88 19.07 -0.46
N GLN A 427 -20.53 17.86 -0.01
CA GLN A 427 -21.26 17.15 1.04
C GLN A 427 -20.68 17.56 2.39
N VAL A 428 -21.54 17.77 3.39
CA VAL A 428 -21.17 18.51 4.60
C VAL A 428 -21.60 17.85 5.91
N GLY A 429 -20.84 18.10 6.96
CA GLY A 429 -21.14 17.72 8.35
C GLY A 429 -20.76 18.85 9.30
N GLY A 430 -21.48 19.00 10.40
CA GLY A 430 -21.25 20.07 11.39
C GLY A 430 -21.57 21.49 10.89
N VAL A 431 -21.90 21.66 9.60
CA VAL A 431 -22.30 22.91 8.96
C VAL A 431 -23.59 22.73 8.16
N THR A 432 -24.43 23.76 8.15
CA THR A 432 -25.61 23.87 7.28
C THR A 432 -25.58 25.19 6.51
N PHE A 433 -26.13 25.24 5.31
CA PHE A 433 -26.22 26.48 4.53
C PHE A 433 -27.39 26.50 3.54
N GLU A 434 -27.72 27.70 3.07
CA GLU A 434 -28.73 27.94 2.04
C GLU A 434 -28.04 28.26 0.70
N LEU A 435 -28.55 27.66 -0.37
CA LEU A 435 -28.11 27.84 -1.76
C LEU A 435 -29.20 28.59 -2.56
N ASP A 436 -28.87 29.78 -3.04
CA ASP A 436 -29.73 30.57 -3.94
C ASP A 436 -29.19 30.56 -5.38
N PRO A 437 -29.79 29.78 -6.30
CA PRO A 437 -29.34 29.73 -7.69
C PRO A 437 -29.59 31.03 -8.47
N ALA A 438 -30.47 31.92 -7.98
CA ALA A 438 -30.74 33.20 -8.62
C ALA A 438 -29.61 34.22 -8.42
N GLN A 439 -28.74 33.99 -7.42
CA GLN A 439 -27.58 34.85 -7.17
C GLN A 439 -26.41 34.53 -8.12
N PRO A 440 -25.58 35.54 -8.45
CA PRO A 440 -24.38 35.32 -9.24
C PRO A 440 -23.41 34.37 -8.51
N LYS A 441 -22.61 33.62 -9.27
CA LYS A 441 -21.54 32.76 -8.76
C LYS A 441 -20.68 33.52 -7.74
N GLY A 442 -20.42 32.90 -6.59
CA GLY A 442 -19.68 33.51 -5.47
C GLY A 442 -20.54 34.34 -4.51
N LYS A 443 -21.86 34.39 -4.72
CA LYS A 443 -22.84 34.99 -3.79
C LYS A 443 -24.07 34.10 -3.60
N ARG A 444 -23.94 32.80 -3.87
CA ARG A 444 -25.05 31.84 -3.83
C ARG A 444 -25.28 31.25 -2.45
N VAL A 445 -24.31 31.32 -1.56
CA VAL A 445 -24.33 30.72 -0.23
C VAL A 445 -24.75 31.77 0.79
N SER A 446 -25.75 31.43 1.60
CA SER A 446 -26.22 32.26 2.71
C SER A 446 -26.61 31.39 3.91
N GLY A 447 -26.92 32.00 5.05
CA GLY A 447 -27.44 31.27 6.21
C GLY A 447 -26.49 30.21 6.79
N VAL A 448 -25.17 30.36 6.58
CA VAL A 448 -24.18 29.37 7.01
C VAL A 448 -24.15 29.30 8.54
N LYS A 449 -24.36 28.10 9.09
CA LYS A 449 -24.33 27.82 10.52
C LYS A 449 -23.42 26.66 10.83
N VAL A 450 -22.52 26.81 11.81
CA VAL A 450 -21.68 25.73 12.34
C VAL A 450 -22.24 25.31 13.70
N LYS A 451 -22.57 24.04 13.86
CA LYS A 451 -23.22 23.49 15.09
C LYS A 451 -24.45 24.32 15.51
N GLY A 452 -25.24 24.77 14.53
CA GLY A 452 -26.46 25.58 14.72
C GLY A 452 -26.26 27.07 14.96
N GLN A 453 -25.02 27.55 15.14
CA GLN A 453 -24.71 28.97 15.34
C GLN A 453 -24.27 29.63 14.04
N PRO A 454 -24.67 30.89 13.74
CA PRO A 454 -24.15 31.63 12.59
C PRO A 454 -22.63 31.58 12.53
N ILE A 455 -22.08 31.36 11.33
CA ILE A 455 -20.64 31.32 11.14
C ILE A 455 -20.02 32.69 11.43
N ASP A 456 -18.94 32.70 12.21
CA ASP A 456 -18.09 33.87 12.38
C ASP A 456 -16.95 33.79 11.38
N LEU A 457 -16.91 34.73 10.43
CA LEU A 457 -15.93 34.74 9.34
C LEU A 457 -14.49 34.86 9.84
N ASN A 458 -14.27 35.50 11.00
CA ASN A 458 -12.94 35.73 11.56
C ASN A 458 -12.50 34.63 12.54
N LYS A 459 -13.44 33.82 13.03
CA LYS A 459 -13.15 32.68 13.90
C LYS A 459 -12.44 31.57 13.12
N THR A 460 -11.54 30.88 13.82
CA THR A 460 -10.87 29.68 13.31
C THR A 460 -11.66 28.44 13.72
N TYR A 461 -11.86 27.53 12.78
CA TYR A 461 -12.56 26.25 12.95
C TYR A 461 -11.63 25.11 12.57
N LEU A 462 -11.80 23.96 13.22
CA LEU A 462 -11.16 22.73 12.78
C LEU A 462 -12.01 22.13 11.64
N LEU A 463 -11.48 22.14 10.42
CA LEU A 463 -12.09 21.54 9.23
C LEU A 463 -11.50 20.16 9.00
N ALA A 464 -12.34 19.13 8.81
CA ALA A 464 -11.98 17.86 8.21
C ALA A 464 -12.34 17.84 6.72
N THR A 465 -11.41 17.45 5.86
CA THR A 465 -11.59 17.27 4.42
C THR A 465 -10.79 16.06 3.96
N ASN A 466 -10.89 15.67 2.69
CA ASN A 466 -9.97 14.67 2.12
C ASN A 466 -8.66 15.33 1.61
N ASP A 467 -7.59 14.54 1.55
CA ASP A 467 -6.24 14.92 1.10
C ASP A 467 -6.24 15.59 -0.28
N PHE A 468 -7.06 15.09 -1.22
CA PHE A 468 -7.21 15.68 -2.54
C PHE A 468 -7.69 17.14 -2.48
N MET A 469 -8.76 17.42 -1.72
CA MET A 469 -9.28 18.77 -1.54
C MET A 469 -8.36 19.64 -0.68
N ALA A 470 -7.71 19.06 0.33
CA ALA A 470 -6.74 19.76 1.19
C ALA A 470 -5.55 20.31 0.39
N ALA A 471 -5.14 19.62 -0.67
CA ALA A 471 -4.10 20.05 -1.61
C ALA A 471 -4.60 21.05 -2.69
N GLY A 472 -5.90 21.37 -2.70
CA GLY A 472 -6.55 22.26 -3.67
C GLY A 472 -7.16 21.55 -4.88
N GLY A 473 -7.34 20.23 -4.82
CA GLY A 473 -8.10 19.46 -5.80
C GLY A 473 -9.54 19.96 -5.97
N ASP A 474 -10.13 19.72 -7.14
CA ASP A 474 -11.41 20.31 -7.56
C ASP A 474 -11.46 21.85 -7.40
N ASP A 475 -10.31 22.53 -7.51
CA ASP A 475 -10.13 23.98 -7.33
C ASP A 475 -10.42 24.53 -5.91
N TYR A 476 -10.38 23.68 -4.88
CA TYR A 476 -10.47 24.08 -3.47
C TYR A 476 -9.20 24.77 -2.94
N LYS A 477 -8.66 25.74 -3.68
CA LYS A 477 -7.38 26.42 -3.44
C LYS A 477 -7.31 27.14 -2.09
N MET A 478 -8.46 27.54 -1.54
CA MET A 478 -8.55 28.19 -0.23
C MET A 478 -8.05 27.31 0.92
N PHE A 479 -7.95 25.98 0.74
CA PHE A 479 -7.39 25.09 1.76
C PHE A 479 -5.89 24.84 1.60
N LYS A 480 -5.32 25.11 0.42
CA LYS A 480 -3.98 24.63 0.05
C LYS A 480 -2.89 25.10 1.01
N ASP A 481 -2.88 26.39 1.33
CA ASP A 481 -1.79 27.03 2.07
C ASP A 481 -1.94 26.94 3.60
N TYR A 482 -3.06 26.41 4.09
CA TYR A 482 -3.23 26.16 5.53
C TYR A 482 -2.36 24.97 5.97
N PRO A 483 -1.66 25.08 7.11
CA PRO A 483 -0.90 23.97 7.67
C PRO A 483 -1.83 22.83 8.08
N LEU A 484 -1.34 21.59 7.93
CA LEU A 484 -2.03 20.42 8.41
C LEU A 484 -2.09 20.43 9.94
N ALA A 485 -3.28 20.14 10.48
CA ALA A 485 -3.51 19.93 11.90
C ALA A 485 -3.47 18.44 12.28
N GLY A 486 -3.69 17.54 11.32
CA GLY A 486 -3.54 16.10 11.51
C GLY A 486 -4.04 15.27 10.32
N ASP A 487 -3.47 14.08 10.18
CA ASP A 487 -3.84 13.06 9.18
C ASP A 487 -4.46 11.84 9.88
N TYR A 488 -5.49 11.26 9.26
CA TYR A 488 -6.32 10.21 9.85
C TYR A 488 -6.52 9.05 8.85
N SER A 489 -7.47 8.16 9.14
CA SER A 489 -7.75 7.01 8.29
C SER A 489 -8.18 7.42 6.87
N SER A 490 -8.11 6.47 5.93
CA SER A 490 -8.78 6.64 4.65
C SER A 490 -10.30 6.81 4.83
N LEU A 491 -10.97 7.49 3.91
CA LEU A 491 -12.42 7.75 4.01
C LEU A 491 -13.21 6.44 4.14
N GLU A 492 -12.83 5.39 3.40
CA GLU A 492 -13.49 4.10 3.47
C GLU A 492 -13.23 3.40 4.82
N GLU A 493 -12.02 3.49 5.37
CA GLU A 493 -11.71 2.96 6.70
C GLU A 493 -12.51 3.67 7.79
N SER A 494 -12.61 5.00 7.71
CA SER A 494 -13.40 5.82 8.62
C SER A 494 -14.89 5.45 8.58
N LEU A 495 -15.45 5.33 7.37
CA LEU A 495 -16.85 4.94 7.20
C LEU A 495 -17.11 3.49 7.65
N ILE A 496 -16.19 2.56 7.40
CA ILE A 496 -16.28 1.18 7.91
C ILE A 496 -16.30 1.18 9.45
N LYS A 497 -15.39 1.91 10.10
CA LYS A 497 -15.35 2.03 11.57
C LYS A 497 -16.66 2.63 12.10
N TYR A 498 -17.20 3.63 11.40
CA TYR A 498 -18.47 4.25 11.76
C TYR A 498 -19.64 3.25 11.68
N PHE A 499 -19.74 2.45 10.61
CA PHE A 499 -20.74 1.38 10.51
C PHE A 499 -20.58 0.34 11.61
N GLN A 500 -19.35 -0.10 11.90
CA GLN A 500 -19.09 -1.09 12.94
C GLN A 500 -19.46 -0.57 14.33
N LYS A 501 -19.23 0.73 14.59
CA LYS A 501 -19.60 1.40 15.84
C LYS A 501 -21.12 1.54 15.99
N ARG A 502 -21.85 1.83 14.91
CA ARG A 502 -23.30 2.09 14.92
C ARG A 502 -24.15 0.83 14.74
N GLY A 503 -23.63 -0.21 14.10
CA GLY A 503 -24.37 -1.42 13.73
C GLY A 503 -25.30 -1.17 12.54
N GLU A 504 -26.54 -0.75 12.81
CA GLU A 504 -27.53 -0.40 11.78
C GLU A 504 -27.76 1.10 11.75
N VAL A 505 -27.80 1.69 10.55
CA VAL A 505 -28.02 3.12 10.34
C VAL A 505 -29.29 3.39 9.55
N ASN A 506 -29.88 4.58 9.73
CA ASN A 506 -31.05 5.04 9.00
C ASN A 506 -30.92 6.52 8.61
N PRO A 507 -29.85 6.93 7.89
CA PRO A 507 -29.60 8.34 7.63
C PRO A 507 -30.62 8.90 6.65
N GLN A 508 -31.08 10.11 6.95
CA GLN A 508 -32.00 10.87 6.13
C GLN A 508 -31.29 12.12 5.57
N VAL A 509 -31.93 12.77 4.60
CA VAL A 509 -31.59 14.15 4.26
C VAL A 509 -32.10 15.03 5.40
N GLU A 510 -31.24 15.89 5.94
CA GLU A 510 -31.48 16.66 7.17
C GLU A 510 -31.66 18.16 6.89
N GLY A 511 -31.55 18.58 5.63
CA GLY A 511 -31.57 19.99 5.27
C GLY A 511 -30.25 20.70 5.60
N ARG A 512 -29.13 19.97 5.58
CA ARG A 512 -27.79 20.57 5.67
C ARG A 512 -27.51 21.49 4.48
N ILE A 513 -28.14 21.22 3.33
CA ILE A 513 -28.05 22.06 2.12
C ILE A 513 -29.47 22.41 1.66
N ALA A 514 -29.92 23.63 1.96
CA ALA A 514 -31.26 24.09 1.61
C ALA A 514 -31.25 24.94 0.33
N VAL A 515 -31.88 24.46 -0.74
CA VAL A 515 -32.00 25.24 -1.99
C VAL A 515 -33.19 26.20 -1.90
N LYS A 516 -32.97 27.50 -2.12
CA LYS A 516 -34.05 28.47 -2.28
C LYS A 516 -34.70 28.29 -3.64
N ASN A 517 -35.98 27.90 -3.64
CA ASN A 517 -36.77 27.90 -4.86
C ASN A 517 -37.07 29.34 -5.27
N ALA A 518 -36.87 29.67 -6.55
CA ALA A 518 -37.32 30.93 -7.12
C ALA A 518 -38.87 30.99 -7.07
N SER A 519 -39.43 31.57 -6.02
CA SER A 519 -40.86 31.91 -5.96
C SER A 519 -41.00 33.42 -6.16
N GLY A 520 -41.58 33.80 -7.30
CA GLY A 520 -41.75 35.21 -7.66
C GLY A 520 -42.41 35.50 -9.00
N ALA A 521 -43.42 34.71 -9.42
CA ALA A 521 -44.43 35.18 -10.38
C ALA A 521 -45.75 34.48 -10.09
N ALA A 522 -46.69 35.24 -9.52
CA ALA A 522 -48.06 34.81 -9.34
C ALA A 522 -48.76 34.73 -10.69
N THR A 523 -49.29 33.55 -11.03
CA THR A 523 -50.49 33.41 -11.86
C THR A 523 -51.29 32.23 -11.36
N THR A 524 -52.38 32.50 -10.65
CA THR A 524 -53.54 31.59 -10.59
C THR A 524 -54.03 31.38 -12.03
N PRO A 525 -54.49 30.16 -12.37
CA PRO A 525 -55.92 30.06 -12.67
C PRO A 525 -56.59 28.87 -11.98
N ALA A 526 -57.90 29.04 -11.82
CA ALA A 526 -58.83 28.15 -11.18
C ALA A 526 -58.85 26.71 -11.73
N ALA A 527 -59.21 25.78 -10.85
CA ALA A 527 -59.51 24.39 -11.18
C ALA A 527 -60.73 24.25 -12.10
N PRO A 528 -60.72 23.28 -13.02
CA PRO A 528 -61.89 22.47 -13.34
C PRO A 528 -61.73 21.05 -12.76
N ALA A 529 -62.89 20.46 -12.44
CA ALA A 529 -63.08 19.13 -11.84
C ALA A 529 -62.55 17.97 -12.72
N PRO A 530 -62.44 16.73 -12.19
CA PRO A 530 -61.55 15.70 -12.72
C PRO A 530 -62.17 14.95 -13.90
N THR A 531 -61.38 14.74 -14.95
CA THR A 531 -61.65 13.71 -15.96
C THR A 531 -60.57 12.64 -15.90
N VAL A 532 -61.01 11.41 -15.69
CA VAL A 532 -60.20 10.19 -15.64
C VAL A 532 -59.77 9.81 -17.06
N PRO A 533 -58.47 9.65 -17.37
CA PRO A 533 -58.04 8.89 -18.53
C PRO A 533 -57.94 7.40 -18.16
N ALA A 534 -58.58 6.55 -18.96
CA ALA A 534 -58.50 5.09 -18.86
C ALA A 534 -57.05 4.58 -19.01
N PRO A 535 -56.70 3.44 -18.38
CA PRO A 535 -55.38 2.84 -18.51
C PRO A 535 -55.13 2.35 -19.94
N PRO A 536 -53.88 2.39 -20.44
CA PRO A 536 -53.53 1.80 -21.74
C PRO A 536 -53.72 0.27 -21.69
N ALA A 537 -54.38 -0.26 -22.73
CA ALA A 537 -54.60 -1.68 -22.93
C ALA A 537 -53.27 -2.44 -23.17
N PRO A 538 -53.17 -3.72 -22.76
CA PRO A 538 -52.00 -4.55 -23.02
C PRO A 538 -51.89 -4.86 -24.52
N PRO A 539 -50.67 -5.03 -25.07
CA PRO A 539 -50.50 -5.50 -26.44
C PRO A 539 -51.11 -6.90 -26.61
N ALA A 540 -51.94 -7.05 -27.64
CA ALA A 540 -52.54 -8.31 -28.04
C ALA A 540 -51.47 -9.30 -28.55
N GLU A 541 -51.53 -10.54 -28.06
CA GLU A 541 -50.96 -11.69 -28.74
C GLU A 541 -51.65 -11.88 -30.10
N GLN A 542 -50.86 -11.93 -31.18
CA GLN A 542 -51.28 -12.59 -32.40
C GLN A 542 -50.19 -13.55 -32.87
N THR A 543 -50.57 -14.81 -32.78
CA THR A 543 -49.93 -16.02 -33.28
C THR A 543 -49.78 -15.99 -34.79
N SER A 544 -48.57 -16.26 -35.29
CA SER A 544 -48.40 -16.99 -36.56
C SER A 544 -47.10 -17.80 -36.53
N LYS A 545 -47.29 -19.10 -36.73
CA LYS A 545 -46.30 -20.18 -36.70
C LYS A 545 -45.86 -20.48 -38.14
N PRO A 546 -44.56 -20.64 -38.41
CA PRO A 546 -44.11 -21.57 -39.44
C PRO A 546 -43.61 -22.89 -38.80
N ALA A 547 -43.96 -23.99 -39.44
CA ALA A 547 -43.67 -25.38 -39.03
C ALA A 547 -42.18 -25.76 -39.18
N PRO A 548 -41.72 -26.85 -38.51
CA PRO A 548 -40.31 -27.17 -38.36
C PRO A 548 -39.80 -28.12 -39.46
N THR A 549 -38.50 -28.06 -39.72
CA THR A 549 -37.74 -29.05 -40.50
C THR A 549 -36.39 -29.32 -39.79
N PRO A 550 -35.75 -30.48 -40.00
CA PRO A 550 -35.66 -31.52 -38.98
C PRO A 550 -34.24 -31.71 -38.44
N ALA A 551 -34.16 -32.30 -37.25
CA ALA A 551 -32.92 -32.73 -36.62
C ALA A 551 -32.22 -33.85 -37.41
N PRO A 552 -30.88 -33.85 -37.52
CA PRO A 552 -30.14 -35.05 -37.85
C PRO A 552 -30.02 -35.96 -36.62
N ALA A 553 -30.25 -37.25 -36.86
CA ALA A 553 -30.19 -38.37 -35.93
C ALA A 553 -28.73 -38.74 -35.55
N PRO A 554 -28.54 -39.62 -34.53
CA PRO A 554 -27.33 -39.70 -33.72
C PRO A 554 -26.27 -40.65 -34.30
N ALA A 555 -25.00 -40.34 -34.04
CA ALA A 555 -23.88 -41.26 -34.29
C ALA A 555 -23.52 -42.04 -33.01
N VAL A 556 -23.46 -43.36 -33.18
CA VAL A 556 -23.20 -44.46 -32.24
C VAL A 556 -21.75 -44.43 -31.70
N PRO A 557 -21.47 -44.93 -30.48
CA PRO A 557 -20.15 -44.86 -29.85
C PRO A 557 -19.27 -46.11 -30.11
N ALA A 558 -17.94 -45.93 -30.10
CA ALA A 558 -16.88 -46.85 -29.59
C ALA A 558 -15.48 -46.40 -30.11
N PRO A 559 -14.33 -46.83 -29.54
CA PRO A 559 -14.07 -47.47 -28.25
C PRO A 559 -12.99 -46.74 -27.39
N THR A 560 -12.97 -47.05 -26.10
CA THR A 560 -11.90 -46.70 -25.16
C THR A 560 -10.76 -47.73 -25.17
N THR A 561 -9.51 -47.25 -25.17
CA THR A 561 -8.30 -47.99 -24.75
C THR A 561 -7.27 -47.00 -24.17
N PRO A 562 -6.32 -47.46 -23.32
CA PRO A 562 -6.04 -46.82 -22.04
C PRO A 562 -4.82 -45.89 -22.07
N ALA A 563 -4.81 -44.91 -21.18
CA ALA A 563 -3.65 -44.07 -20.91
C ALA A 563 -2.47 -44.91 -20.33
N PRO A 564 -1.23 -44.67 -20.78
CA PRO A 564 -0.05 -45.36 -20.24
C PRO A 564 0.32 -44.83 -18.85
N ALA A 565 0.88 -45.75 -18.06
CA ALA A 565 1.37 -45.53 -16.70
C ALA A 565 2.55 -44.54 -16.63
N PRO A 566 2.70 -43.82 -15.51
CA PRO A 566 3.86 -42.96 -15.27
C PRO A 566 5.10 -43.79 -14.84
N GLU A 567 6.24 -43.55 -15.48
CA GLU A 567 7.54 -44.10 -15.12
C GLU A 567 8.34 -43.14 -14.21
N ALA A 568 8.80 -43.73 -13.11
CA ALA A 568 9.72 -43.35 -12.04
C ALA A 568 10.47 -42.00 -12.05
N ALA A 569 10.29 -41.23 -10.97
CA ALA A 569 11.27 -40.26 -10.45
C ALA A 569 12.16 -40.90 -9.36
N LYS A 570 13.46 -40.62 -9.40
CA LYS A 570 14.48 -40.94 -8.36
C LYS A 570 14.37 -39.98 -7.15
N PRO A 571 14.97 -40.28 -5.98
CA PRO A 571 14.30 -40.24 -4.68
C PRO A 571 14.47 -38.92 -3.92
N ALA A 572 13.44 -38.55 -3.17
CA ALA A 572 13.49 -37.51 -2.16
C ALA A 572 14.24 -37.97 -0.88
N PRO A 573 14.82 -37.05 -0.09
CA PRO A 573 15.61 -37.40 1.10
C PRO A 573 14.78 -38.05 2.21
N ALA A 574 15.43 -38.89 2.99
CA ALA A 574 14.84 -39.70 4.05
C ALA A 574 13.97 -38.93 5.05
N ALA A 575 12.84 -39.55 5.40
CA ALA A 575 11.93 -39.12 6.44
C ALA A 575 12.61 -39.12 7.83
N PRO A 576 12.46 -38.07 8.65
CA PRO A 576 12.78 -38.12 10.07
C PRO A 576 11.65 -38.76 10.89
N ALA A 577 12.04 -39.43 11.97
CA ALA A 577 11.27 -40.38 12.77
C ALA A 577 9.90 -39.91 13.29
N ALA A 578 8.99 -40.90 13.40
CA ALA A 578 7.63 -40.80 13.93
C ALA A 578 7.57 -40.48 15.42
N THR A 579 6.56 -39.70 15.83
CA THR A 579 6.16 -39.54 17.23
C THR A 579 4.75 -40.07 17.44
N ASP A 580 4.60 -41.00 18.38
CA ASP A 580 3.34 -41.63 18.78
C ASP A 580 2.25 -40.60 19.16
N GLY A 581 0.99 -40.95 18.91
CA GLY A 581 -0.20 -40.13 19.17
C GLY A 581 -0.42 -39.80 20.66
N GLY A 582 0.33 -38.83 21.16
CA GLY A 582 0.30 -38.38 22.55
C GLY A 582 -0.59 -37.16 22.81
N VAL A 583 -0.71 -36.79 24.09
CA VAL A 583 -1.32 -35.54 24.54
C VAL A 583 -0.21 -34.58 24.97
N TYR A 584 -0.19 -33.38 24.40
CA TYR A 584 0.71 -32.30 24.77
C TYR A 584 0.08 -31.39 25.84
N ILE A 585 0.82 -31.05 26.89
CA ILE A 585 0.38 -30.07 27.90
C ILE A 585 0.98 -28.70 27.56
N VAL A 586 0.12 -27.73 27.28
CA VAL A 586 0.48 -26.36 26.88
C VAL A 586 1.31 -25.68 27.99
N LYS A 587 2.42 -25.04 27.61
CA LYS A 587 3.27 -24.25 28.50
C LYS A 587 3.05 -22.76 28.26
N SER A 588 3.44 -21.92 29.23
CA SER A 588 3.42 -20.47 29.04
C SER A 588 4.25 -20.06 27.83
N GLY A 589 3.65 -19.27 26.92
CA GLY A 589 4.28 -18.85 25.67
C GLY A 589 4.13 -19.80 24.47
N ASP A 590 3.45 -20.94 24.66
CA ASP A 590 3.08 -21.83 23.55
C ASP A 590 1.97 -21.24 22.69
N THR A 591 2.01 -21.56 21.40
CA THR A 591 0.90 -21.34 20.47
C THR A 591 0.61 -22.64 19.74
N LEU A 592 -0.61 -22.80 19.24
CA LEU A 592 -1.01 -24.00 18.51
C LEU A 592 -0.09 -24.25 17.29
N SER A 593 0.43 -23.18 16.66
CA SER A 593 1.43 -23.25 15.58
C SER A 593 2.83 -23.67 16.03
N LYS A 594 3.26 -23.31 17.23
CA LYS A 594 4.53 -23.81 17.80
C LYS A 594 4.41 -25.30 18.14
N ILE A 595 3.28 -25.71 18.73
CA ILE A 595 3.00 -27.11 19.06
C ILE A 595 2.90 -27.94 17.78
N GLY A 596 2.19 -27.46 16.76
CA GLY A 596 2.07 -28.14 15.46
C GLY A 596 3.44 -28.40 14.83
N ARG A 597 4.26 -27.36 14.69
CA ARG A 597 5.62 -27.50 14.13
C ARG A 597 6.49 -28.48 14.93
N LYS A 598 6.39 -28.46 16.26
CA LYS A 598 7.16 -29.36 17.13
C LYS A 598 6.76 -30.83 16.96
N HIS A 599 5.51 -31.09 16.59
CA HIS A 599 4.95 -32.44 16.45
C HIS A 599 4.61 -32.80 15.00
N ASN A 600 5.33 -32.22 14.03
CA ASN A 600 5.17 -32.48 12.59
C ASN A 600 3.72 -32.47 12.10
N THR A 601 2.93 -31.51 12.59
CA THR A 601 1.54 -31.31 12.19
C THR A 601 1.23 -29.83 12.02
N THR A 602 0.03 -29.51 11.55
CA THR A 602 -0.40 -28.12 11.38
C THR A 602 -1.27 -27.67 12.55
N TRP A 603 -1.30 -26.38 12.83
CA TRP A 603 -2.19 -25.86 13.86
C TRP A 603 -3.66 -26.08 13.50
N GLN A 604 -4.00 -26.10 12.20
CA GLN A 604 -5.35 -26.42 11.72
C GLN A 604 -5.73 -27.85 12.08
N LYS A 605 -4.81 -28.82 11.88
CA LYS A 605 -5.07 -30.22 12.23
C LYS A 605 -5.17 -30.42 13.74
N LEU A 606 -4.39 -29.68 14.52
CA LEU A 606 -4.54 -29.65 15.99
C LEU A 606 -5.86 -29.01 16.43
N GLN A 607 -6.28 -27.92 15.78
CA GLN A 607 -7.54 -27.23 16.09
C GLN A 607 -8.72 -28.17 15.85
N GLU A 608 -8.76 -28.81 14.69
CA GLU A 608 -9.80 -29.75 14.28
C GLU A 608 -9.86 -30.96 15.22
N LEU A 609 -8.71 -31.59 15.48
CA LEU A 609 -8.61 -32.77 16.35
C LEU A 609 -9.04 -32.49 17.80
N ASN A 610 -8.89 -31.24 18.26
CA ASN A 610 -9.22 -30.81 19.61
C ASN A 610 -10.50 -29.97 19.70
N GLN A 611 -11.22 -29.79 18.59
CA GLN A 611 -12.46 -29.02 18.50
C GLN A 611 -12.34 -27.61 19.11
N LEU A 612 -11.21 -26.94 18.89
CA LEU A 612 -10.94 -25.62 19.47
C LEU A 612 -11.73 -24.53 18.73
N SER A 613 -12.61 -23.86 19.47
CA SER A 613 -13.45 -22.76 18.96
C SER A 613 -12.62 -21.54 18.54
N ASN A 614 -11.49 -21.30 19.21
CA ASN A 614 -10.52 -20.27 18.86
C ASN A 614 -9.09 -20.86 18.85
N PRO A 615 -8.46 -21.04 17.68
CA PRO A 615 -7.12 -21.63 17.56
C PRO A 615 -5.99 -20.72 18.10
N HIS A 616 -6.29 -19.44 18.36
CA HIS A 616 -5.34 -18.47 18.89
C HIS A 616 -5.38 -18.34 20.42
N LEU A 617 -6.29 -19.05 21.08
CA LEU A 617 -6.45 -19.02 22.53
C LEU A 617 -6.28 -20.42 23.12
N ILE A 618 -5.08 -20.69 23.62
CA ILE A 618 -4.76 -21.88 24.42
C ILE A 618 -4.14 -21.45 25.74
N PHE A 619 -4.41 -22.20 26.81
CA PHE A 619 -3.99 -21.83 28.17
C PHE A 619 -2.89 -22.77 28.68
N PRO A 620 -1.89 -22.28 29.43
CA PRO A 620 -0.94 -23.14 30.12
C PRO A 620 -1.67 -24.22 30.95
N GLY A 621 -1.25 -25.47 30.84
CA GLY A 621 -1.90 -26.63 31.45
C GLY A 621 -2.98 -27.30 30.59
N GLN A 622 -3.45 -26.65 29.51
CA GLN A 622 -4.41 -27.24 28.59
C GLN A 622 -3.82 -28.45 27.87
N LYS A 623 -4.62 -29.51 27.72
CA LYS A 623 -4.25 -30.74 27.03
C LYS A 623 -4.64 -30.67 25.55
N ILE A 624 -3.67 -30.85 24.65
CA ILE A 624 -3.85 -30.88 23.20
C ILE A 624 -3.51 -32.28 22.69
N LYS A 625 -4.51 -32.97 22.14
CA LYS A 625 -4.34 -34.25 21.43
C LYS A 625 -3.50 -34.02 20.19
N LEU A 626 -2.51 -34.88 19.98
CA LEU A 626 -1.70 -34.91 18.76
C LEU A 626 -2.27 -35.99 17.82
N PRO A 627 -2.19 -35.80 16.50
CA PRO A 627 -2.68 -36.78 15.54
C PRO A 627 -1.86 -38.08 15.64
N VAL A 628 -2.56 -39.22 15.61
CA VAL A 628 -1.94 -40.54 15.46
C VAL A 628 -1.46 -40.66 14.01
N ALA A 629 -0.25 -41.19 13.79
CA ALA A 629 0.24 -41.43 12.43
C ALA A 629 -0.70 -42.42 11.71
N GLY A 630 -1.15 -42.04 10.51
CA GLY A 630 -1.93 -42.88 9.60
C GLY A 630 -1.11 -43.22 8.37
#